data_AF-A0A435XNV0-F1
#
_entry.id   AF-A0A435XNV0-F1
#
_cell.length_a   1.000
_cell.length_b   1.000
_cell.length_c   1.000
_cell.angle_alpha   90.00
_cell.angle_beta   90.00
_cell.angle_gamma   90.00
#
_symmetry.space_group_name_H-M   'P 1'
#
loop_
_entity.id
_entity.type
_entity.pdbx_description
1 polymer ?
#
loop_
_entity_poly.entity_id
_entity_poly.type
_entity_poly.pdbx_seq_one_letter_code
_entity_poly.pdbx_strand_id
1 'polypeptide(L)'
;FQDMGRLAAGDQVYIFVPDRYPRLLDKLFASRAVVDPEDADFFGAFAVDPARPAAELEAAYTPGLTEAEQKLTVGSLVTARLGGHAEYADRVLLGPIELIVRDVDDKGKIIGLGLSFEPTAPVARVPVFLSAGEIGDRLSAFIRNWRKPTE
;
A
#
# COMPACT_ATOMS: atom_id res chain seq x y z
N PHE A 1 -6.42 -12.93 15.34
CA PHE A 1 -5.44 -12.25 14.48
C PHE A 1 -6.04 -11.06 13.72
N GLN A 2 -7.08 -10.38 14.23
CA GLN A 2 -7.82 -9.34 13.52
C GLN A 2 -7.64 -7.93 14.13
N ASP A 3 -6.64 -7.74 15.00
CA ASP A 3 -6.39 -6.47 15.71
C ASP A 3 -5.10 -5.74 15.29
N MET A 4 -4.40 -6.23 14.26
CA MET A 4 -3.29 -5.47 13.69
C MET A 4 -3.87 -4.60 12.58
N GLY A 5 -3.87 -3.28 12.77
CA GLY A 5 -4.27 -2.31 11.75
C GLY A 5 -3.45 -2.47 10.45
N ARG A 6 -3.72 -1.64 9.45
CA ARG A 6 -2.91 -1.66 8.22
C ARG A 6 -1.44 -1.38 8.56
N LEU A 7 -0.56 -2.22 8.03
CA LEU A 7 0.90 -2.03 8.12
C LEU A 7 1.28 -0.72 7.43
N ALA A 8 2.15 0.05 8.08
CA ALA A 8 2.75 1.26 7.54
C ALA A 8 4.21 1.03 7.15
N ALA A 9 4.75 1.94 6.32
CA ALA A 9 6.17 1.91 5.97
C ALA A 9 7.05 2.05 7.23
N GLY A 10 8.00 1.14 7.39
CA GLY A 10 8.89 1.06 8.57
C GLY A 10 8.43 0.07 9.65
N ASP A 11 7.23 -0.50 9.52
CA ASP A 11 6.77 -1.55 10.44
C ASP A 11 7.54 -2.87 10.26
N GLN A 12 7.73 -3.60 11.36
CA GLN A 12 8.39 -4.90 11.35
C GLN A 12 7.36 -6.00 11.65
N VAL A 13 7.25 -6.96 10.72
CA VAL A 13 6.34 -8.10 10.86
C VAL A 13 7.12 -9.31 11.35
N TYR A 14 6.83 -9.75 12.56
CA TYR A 14 7.36 -10.99 13.13
C TYR A 14 6.28 -12.07 13.11
N ILE A 15 6.53 -13.14 12.37
CA ILE A 15 5.60 -14.27 12.25
C ILE A 15 6.17 -15.45 13.03
N PHE A 16 5.53 -15.80 14.15
CA PHE A 16 5.91 -16.95 14.96
C PHE A 16 5.09 -18.17 14.57
N VAL A 17 5.77 -19.25 14.18
CA VAL A 17 5.11 -20.47 13.71
C VAL A 17 5.79 -21.68 14.35
N PRO A 18 5.05 -22.70 14.83
CA PRO A 18 5.66 -23.91 15.36
C PRO A 18 6.47 -24.66 14.28
N ASP A 19 7.60 -25.26 14.66
CA ASP A 19 8.55 -25.98 13.77
C ASP A 19 7.93 -27.03 12.84
N ARG A 20 6.73 -27.52 13.17
CA ARG A 20 5.99 -28.52 12.38
C ARG A 20 5.19 -27.94 11.21
N TYR A 21 5.15 -26.61 11.03
CA TYR A 21 4.35 -25.96 9.97
C TYR A 21 5.10 -25.04 8.99
N PRO A 22 6.36 -25.31 8.57
CA PRO A 22 7.01 -24.49 7.53
C PRO A 22 6.25 -24.55 6.20
N ARG A 23 5.61 -25.68 5.87
CA ARG A 23 4.78 -25.79 4.66
C ARG A 23 3.53 -24.91 4.68
N LEU A 24 3.07 -24.49 5.85
CA LEU A 24 1.94 -23.57 5.99
C LEU A 24 2.37 -22.13 5.71
N LEU A 25 3.59 -21.74 6.15
CA LEU A 25 4.20 -20.47 5.78
C LEU A 25 4.35 -20.36 4.26
N ASP A 26 4.92 -21.39 3.62
CA ASP A 26 5.01 -21.44 2.16
C ASP A 26 3.62 -21.30 1.53
N LYS A 27 2.58 -21.96 2.04
CA LYS A 27 1.23 -21.81 1.48
C LYS A 27 0.63 -20.43 1.70
N LEU A 28 0.96 -19.72 2.77
CA LEU A 28 0.43 -18.39 3.05
C LEU A 28 1.17 -17.27 2.29
N PHE A 29 2.47 -17.45 2.03
CA PHE A 29 3.33 -16.42 1.42
C PHE A 29 3.81 -16.75 0.01
N ALA A 30 3.99 -18.02 -0.34
CA ALA A 30 4.36 -18.45 -1.69
C ALA A 30 3.14 -18.57 -2.62
N SER A 31 1.92 -18.63 -2.07
CA SER A 31 0.71 -18.48 -2.88
C SER A 31 0.56 -17.02 -3.28
N ARG A 32 1.00 -16.67 -4.49
CA ARG A 32 0.58 -15.41 -5.12
C ARG A 32 -0.96 -15.40 -5.11
N ALA A 33 -1.55 -14.49 -4.35
CA ALA A 33 -2.95 -14.16 -4.57
C ALA A 33 -3.06 -13.79 -6.06
N VAL A 34 -4.02 -14.37 -6.77
CA VAL A 34 -4.27 -14.00 -8.16
C VAL A 34 -4.86 -12.59 -8.12
N VAL A 35 -4.02 -11.60 -8.32
CA VAL A 35 -4.42 -10.20 -8.44
C VAL A 35 -4.74 -9.96 -9.91
N ASP A 36 -5.83 -9.23 -10.17
CA ASP A 36 -6.17 -8.78 -11.52
C ASP A 36 -5.02 -7.87 -12.02
N PRO A 37 -4.42 -8.13 -13.19
CA PRO A 37 -3.39 -7.25 -13.77
C PRO A 37 -3.84 -5.79 -13.94
N GLU A 38 -5.15 -5.55 -14.00
CA GLU A 38 -5.76 -4.23 -14.12
C GLU A 38 -6.19 -3.63 -12.76
N ASP A 39 -5.88 -4.29 -11.63
CA ASP A 39 -6.20 -3.78 -10.29
C ASP A 39 -5.41 -2.49 -10.01
N ALA A 40 -6.11 -1.36 -10.08
CA ALA A 40 -5.55 -0.03 -9.87
C ALA A 40 -5.10 0.23 -8.43
N ASP A 41 -5.70 -0.43 -7.43
CA ASP A 41 -5.29 -0.29 -6.03
C ASP A 41 -3.94 -0.98 -5.79
N PHE A 42 -3.66 -2.05 -6.54
CA PHE A 42 -2.43 -2.82 -6.39
C PHE A 42 -1.31 -2.37 -7.34
N PHE A 43 -1.63 -2.09 -8.60
CA PHE A 43 -0.66 -1.74 -9.66
C PHE A 43 -0.70 -0.27 -10.06
N GLY A 44 -1.47 0.57 -9.38
CA GLY A 44 -1.65 1.98 -9.74
C GLY A 44 -2.66 2.17 -10.88
N ALA A 45 -3.19 3.38 -11.01
CA ALA A 45 -4.26 3.67 -11.95
C ALA A 45 -3.81 3.84 -13.41
N PHE A 46 -2.52 4.06 -13.66
CA PHE A 46 -2.00 4.36 -15.00
C PHE A 46 -0.88 3.40 -15.40
N ALA A 47 -0.91 2.89 -16.62
CA ALA A 47 0.19 2.13 -17.19
C ALA A 47 1.30 3.08 -17.67
N VAL A 48 2.55 2.71 -17.43
CA VAL A 48 3.74 3.44 -17.89
C VAL A 48 4.61 2.51 -18.71
N ASP A 49 5.04 2.99 -19.87
CA ASP A 49 5.96 2.26 -20.73
C ASP A 49 7.40 2.37 -20.16
N PRO A 50 8.04 1.25 -19.76
CA PRO A 50 9.38 1.27 -19.19
C PRO A 50 10.47 1.71 -20.19
N ALA A 51 10.19 1.70 -21.50
CA ALA A 51 11.13 2.15 -22.53
C ALA A 51 11.17 3.66 -22.72
N ARG A 52 10.19 4.40 -22.18
CA ARG A 52 10.14 5.86 -22.32
C ARG A 52 11.22 6.57 -21.49
N PRO A 53 11.66 7.78 -21.91
CA PRO A 53 12.60 8.58 -21.14
C PRO A 53 12.02 8.99 -19.77
N ALA A 54 12.83 8.90 -18.71
CA ALA A 54 12.45 9.34 -17.38
C ALA A 54 12.22 10.86 -17.28
N ALA A 55 12.81 11.64 -18.20
CA ALA A 55 12.52 13.07 -18.34
C ALA A 55 11.03 13.37 -18.57
N GLU A 56 10.25 12.46 -19.16
CA GLU A 56 8.79 12.64 -19.31
C GLU A 56 8.09 12.66 -17.94
N LEU A 57 8.55 11.84 -16.98
CA LEU A 57 8.02 11.86 -15.62
C LEU A 57 8.36 13.18 -14.90
N GLU A 58 9.57 13.71 -15.13
CA GLU A 58 9.97 15.00 -14.59
C GLU A 58 9.08 16.14 -15.12
N ALA A 59 8.86 16.16 -16.44
CA ALA A 59 8.02 17.17 -17.07
C ALA A 59 6.54 17.07 -16.64
N ALA A 60 6.01 15.86 -16.42
CA ALA A 60 4.60 15.65 -16.13
C ALA A 60 4.25 15.82 -14.64
N TYR A 61 5.11 15.32 -13.75
CA TYR A 61 4.79 15.20 -12.32
C TYR A 61 5.77 15.91 -11.40
N THR A 62 6.90 16.38 -11.93
CA THR A 62 7.97 17.06 -11.17
C THR A 62 8.35 16.32 -9.87
N PRO A 63 8.65 15.01 -9.92
CA PRO A 63 9.02 14.23 -8.74
C PRO A 63 10.43 14.54 -8.21
N GLY A 64 11.21 15.37 -8.91
CA GLY A 64 12.53 15.82 -8.45
C GLY A 64 13.67 14.89 -8.88
N LEU A 65 13.65 14.44 -10.13
CA LEU A 65 14.72 13.62 -10.70
C LEU A 65 15.99 14.43 -10.95
N THR A 66 17.14 13.85 -10.63
CA THR A 66 18.44 14.42 -10.98
C THR A 66 18.67 14.39 -12.50
N GLU A 67 19.57 15.25 -13.00
CA GLU A 67 19.91 15.25 -14.44
C GLU A 67 20.44 13.90 -14.95
N ALA A 68 21.11 13.13 -14.10
CA ALA A 68 21.58 11.80 -14.44
C ALA A 68 20.42 10.82 -14.61
N GLU A 69 19.42 10.90 -13.73
CA GLU A 69 18.22 10.06 -13.77
C GLU A 69 17.31 10.40 -14.95
N GLN A 70 17.18 11.67 -15.31
CA GLN A 70 16.37 12.10 -16.45
C GLN A 70 16.88 11.55 -17.80
N LYS A 71 18.17 11.18 -17.88
CA LYS A 71 18.79 10.56 -19.07
C LYS A 71 18.50 9.06 -19.18
N LEU A 72 17.95 8.44 -18.14
CA LEU A 72 17.59 7.02 -18.13
C LEU A 72 16.21 6.81 -18.78
N THR A 73 15.92 5.57 -19.16
CA THR A 73 14.52 5.16 -19.35
C THR A 73 13.85 4.97 -17.99
N VAL A 74 12.52 5.01 -17.95
CA VAL A 74 11.77 4.78 -16.70
C VAL A 74 12.12 3.42 -16.09
N GLY A 75 12.21 2.36 -16.89
CA GLY A 75 12.59 1.03 -16.39
C GLY A 75 14.00 1.00 -15.79
N SER A 76 14.96 1.67 -16.42
CA SER A 76 16.34 1.77 -15.89
C SER A 76 16.41 2.62 -14.62
N LEU A 77 15.62 3.69 -14.52
CA LEU A 77 15.49 4.49 -13.30
C LEU A 77 14.97 3.64 -12.13
N VAL A 78 13.86 2.93 -12.34
CA VAL A 78 13.26 2.05 -11.32
C VAL A 78 14.25 0.98 -10.88
N THR A 79 14.90 0.31 -11.83
CA THR A 79 15.91 -0.72 -11.54
C THR A 79 17.08 -0.15 -10.72
N ALA A 80 17.57 1.05 -11.06
CA ALA A 80 18.65 1.70 -10.33
C ALA A 80 18.23 2.07 -8.89
N ARG A 81 17.01 2.55 -8.68
CA ARG A 81 16.46 2.88 -7.36
C ARG A 81 16.25 1.64 -6.47
N LEU A 82 15.97 0.49 -7.07
CA LEU A 82 15.82 -0.80 -6.37
C LEU A 82 17.16 -1.52 -6.11
N GLY A 83 18.30 -0.92 -6.49
CA GLY A 83 19.61 -1.52 -6.25
C GLY A 83 20.07 -2.52 -7.32
N GLY A 84 19.48 -2.45 -8.53
CA GLY A 84 19.96 -3.17 -9.71
C GLY A 84 19.09 -4.35 -10.16
N HIS A 85 18.11 -4.75 -9.34
CA HIS A 85 17.16 -5.81 -9.68
C HIS A 85 15.75 -5.35 -9.33
N ALA A 86 14.79 -5.73 -10.17
CA ALA A 86 13.39 -5.42 -9.97
C ALA A 86 12.60 -6.73 -9.98
N GLU A 87 11.74 -6.89 -8.99
CA GLU A 87 10.77 -7.96 -8.90
C GLU A 87 9.36 -7.42 -9.11
N TYR A 88 8.47 -8.32 -9.51
CA TYR A 88 7.04 -8.00 -9.61
C TYR A 88 6.50 -7.46 -8.29
N ALA A 89 5.67 -6.43 -8.39
CA ALA A 89 5.09 -5.67 -7.28
C ALA A 89 6.09 -4.84 -6.46
N ASP A 90 7.36 -4.73 -6.88
CA ASP A 90 8.27 -3.74 -6.29
C ASP A 90 7.75 -2.32 -6.51
N ARG A 91 8.02 -1.46 -5.53
CA ARG A 91 7.49 -0.10 -5.43
C ARG A 91 8.63 0.89 -5.29
N VAL A 92 8.59 1.96 -6.08
CA VAL A 92 9.56 3.06 -6.02
C VAL A 92 8.81 4.38 -5.87
N LEU A 93 8.99 5.01 -4.72
CA LEU A 93 8.49 6.36 -4.45
C LEU A 93 9.37 7.39 -5.14
N LEU A 94 8.74 8.26 -5.93
CA LEU A 94 9.35 9.38 -6.64
C LEU A 94 8.52 10.64 -6.36
N GLY A 95 8.87 11.36 -5.30
CA GLY A 95 8.15 12.59 -4.93
C GLY A 95 6.65 12.32 -4.70
N PRO A 96 5.74 12.92 -5.50
CA PRO A 96 4.29 12.75 -5.34
C PRO A 96 3.71 11.50 -6.02
N ILE A 97 4.53 10.72 -6.73
CA ILE A 97 4.10 9.53 -7.46
C ILE A 97 4.81 8.27 -6.95
N GLU A 98 4.17 7.13 -7.15
CA GLU A 98 4.69 5.80 -6.88
C GLU A 98 4.70 5.01 -8.20
N LEU A 99 5.86 4.46 -8.57
CA LEU A 99 5.99 3.52 -9.67
C LEU A 99 5.96 2.09 -9.14
N ILE A 100 5.15 1.24 -9.76
CA ILE A 100 4.90 -0.14 -9.33
C ILE A 100 5.26 -1.08 -10.47
N VAL A 101 6.09 -2.09 -10.21
CA VAL A 101 6.48 -3.09 -11.21
C VAL A 101 5.31 -4.04 -11.46
N ARG A 102 4.74 -3.99 -12.67
CA ARG A 102 3.63 -4.86 -13.08
C ARG A 102 4.10 -6.16 -13.66
N ASP A 103 5.22 -6.15 -14.37
CA ASP A 103 5.72 -7.33 -15.03
C ASP A 103 7.22 -7.23 -15.35
N VAL A 104 7.89 -8.38 -15.31
CA VAL A 104 9.32 -8.55 -15.57
C VAL A 104 9.51 -9.77 -16.47
N ASP A 105 10.44 -9.67 -17.42
CA ASP A 105 10.78 -10.81 -18.26
C ASP A 105 11.66 -11.84 -17.53
N ASP A 106 11.95 -12.97 -18.19
CA ASP A 106 12.80 -14.05 -17.65
C ASP A 106 14.23 -13.60 -17.27
N LYS A 107 14.65 -12.41 -17.69
CA LYS A 107 15.97 -11.84 -17.40
C LYS A 107 15.91 -10.76 -16.31
N GLY A 108 14.74 -10.55 -15.70
CA GLY A 108 14.51 -9.51 -14.69
C GLY A 108 14.42 -8.11 -15.27
N LYS A 109 14.22 -7.96 -16.58
CA LYS A 109 13.99 -6.64 -17.20
C LYS A 109 12.51 -6.28 -17.04
N ILE A 110 12.26 -5.08 -16.56
CA ILE A 110 10.90 -4.55 -16.43
C ILE A 110 10.26 -4.39 -17.81
N ILE A 111 9.12 -5.04 -18.02
CA ILE A 111 8.32 -4.97 -19.25
C ILE A 111 6.96 -4.30 -19.02
N GLY A 112 6.53 -4.14 -17.76
CA GLY A 112 5.34 -3.38 -17.41
C GLY A 112 5.54 -2.56 -16.13
N LEU A 113 5.13 -1.29 -16.18
CA LEU A 113 5.07 -0.42 -15.01
C LEU A 113 3.67 0.14 -14.84
N GLY A 114 3.32 0.37 -13.58
CA GLY A 114 2.18 1.13 -13.17
C GLY A 114 2.58 2.39 -12.42
N LEU A 115 1.70 3.37 -12.43
CA LEU A 115 1.84 4.63 -11.72
C LEU A 115 0.61 4.86 -10.85
N SER A 116 0.87 5.12 -9.58
CA SER A 116 -0.09 5.64 -8.62
C SER A 116 0.37 7.01 -8.14
N PHE A 117 -0.57 7.81 -7.66
CA PHE A 117 -0.25 8.93 -6.80
C PHE A 117 -0.15 8.43 -5.37
N GLU A 118 0.68 9.07 -4.56
CA GLU A 118 0.71 8.82 -3.12
C GLU A 118 -0.73 8.98 -2.59
N PRO A 119 -1.33 7.95 -1.97
CA PRO A 119 -2.62 8.11 -1.34
C PRO A 119 -2.45 9.04 -0.14
N THR A 120 -3.01 10.25 -0.23
CA THR A 120 -3.29 11.04 0.98
C THR A 120 -4.03 10.13 1.93
N ALA A 121 -3.45 9.88 3.11
CA ALA A 121 -3.93 8.90 4.07
C ALA A 121 -5.47 8.88 4.13
N PRO A 122 -6.13 7.72 3.99
CA PRO A 122 -7.57 7.66 3.84
C PRO A 122 -8.21 8.39 5.01
N VAL A 123 -9.04 9.40 4.71
CA VAL A 123 -9.82 10.12 5.71
C VAL A 123 -10.62 9.06 6.47
N ALA A 124 -10.35 8.92 7.78
CA ALA A 124 -10.99 7.92 8.60
C ALA A 124 -12.51 8.06 8.48
N ARG A 125 -13.17 7.12 7.80
CA ARG A 125 -14.63 7.07 7.71
C ARG A 125 -15.15 6.58 9.05
N VAL A 126 -15.37 7.52 9.98
CA VAL A 126 -15.99 7.23 11.26
C VAL A 126 -17.42 6.75 10.98
N PRO A 127 -17.82 5.55 11.44
CA PRO A 127 -19.18 5.06 11.23
C PRO A 127 -20.19 5.97 11.95
N VAL A 128 -21.13 6.55 11.20
CA VAL A 128 -22.26 7.33 11.73
C VAL A 128 -23.32 6.37 12.29
N PHE A 129 -22.98 5.59 13.32
CA PHE A 129 -23.94 4.69 13.99
C PHE A 129 -24.09 4.97 15.49
N LEU A 130 -23.59 6.10 15.97
CA LEU A 130 -23.88 6.60 17.31
C LEU A 130 -24.37 8.04 17.19
N SER A 131 -25.69 8.20 17.05
CA SER A 131 -26.29 9.54 17.15
C SER A 131 -26.13 10.05 18.59
N ALA A 132 -25.81 11.33 18.77
CA ALA A 132 -25.66 11.95 20.09
C ALA A 132 -26.91 11.79 20.99
N GLY A 133 -28.08 11.55 20.38
CA GLY A 133 -29.34 11.28 21.08
C GLY A 133 -29.34 9.93 21.82
N GLU A 134 -28.86 8.85 21.21
CA GLU A 134 -28.86 7.50 21.83
C GLU A 134 -27.87 7.37 22.99
N ILE A 135 -26.77 8.15 22.95
CA ILE A 135 -25.79 8.20 24.06
C ILE A 135 -26.43 8.87 25.29
N GLY A 136 -27.22 9.93 25.09
CA GLY A 136 -27.93 10.63 26.16
C GLY A 136 -28.99 9.76 26.84
N ASP A 137 -29.74 8.98 26.05
CA ASP A 137 -30.79 8.11 26.58
C ASP A 137 -30.23 6.97 27.45
N ARG A 138 -29.07 6.40 27.09
CA ARG A 138 -28.41 5.37 27.92
C ARG A 138 -27.78 5.94 29.20
N LEU A 139 -27.27 7.17 29.18
CA LEU A 139 -26.73 7.84 30.36
C LEU A 139 -27.81 8.23 31.38
N SER A 140 -28.94 8.75 30.90
CA SER A 140 -30.05 9.15 31.79
C SER A 140 -30.69 7.96 32.51
N ALA A 141 -30.78 6.80 31.85
CA ALA A 141 -31.28 5.56 32.43
C ALA A 141 -30.37 5.05 33.57
N PHE A 142 -29.05 5.20 33.44
CA PHE A 142 -28.07 4.77 34.44
C PHE A 142 -28.09 5.66 35.70
N ILE A 143 -28.19 6.98 35.51
CA ILE A 143 -28.23 7.96 36.61
C ILE A 143 -29.53 7.86 37.42
N ARG A 144 -30.65 7.56 36.75
CA ARG A 144 -31.95 7.40 37.43
C ARG A 144 -32.00 6.17 38.34
N ASN A 145 -31.26 5.11 37.99
CA ASN A 145 -31.24 3.88 38.78
C ASN A 145 -30.34 3.95 40.03
N TRP A 146 -29.43 4.92 40.08
CA TRP A 146 -28.55 5.15 41.22
C TRP A 146 -29.15 6.02 42.33
N ARG A 147 -30.35 6.56 42.10
CA ARG A 147 -31.01 7.54 42.98
C ARG A 147 -32.17 6.96 43.81
N LYS A 148 -32.25 5.64 43.97
CA LYS A 148 -33.14 5.05 44.99
C LYS A 148 -32.35 4.89 46.30
N PRO A 149 -32.60 5.71 47.33
CA PRO A 149 -32.08 5.43 48.66
C PRO A 149 -32.73 4.15 49.19
N THR A 150 -31.90 3.31 49.80
CA THR A 150 -32.30 2.22 50.69
C THR A 150 -33.12 2.76 51.85
N GLU A 151 -34.39 2.38 51.90
CA GLU A 151 -35.16 2.11 53.13
C GLU A 151 -35.99 0.85 52.90
#